data_AF-A0A257KYH3-F1
#
_entry.id   AF-A0A257KYH3-F1
#
_cell.length_a   1.000
_cell.length_b   1.000
_cell.length_c   1.000
_cell.angle_alpha   90.00
_cell.angle_beta   90.00
_cell.angle_gamma   90.00
#
_symmetry.space_group_name_H-M   'P 1'
#
loop_
_entity.id
_entity.type
_entity.pdbx_description
1 polymer ?
#
loop_
_entity_poly.entity_id
_entity_poly.type
_entity_poly.pdbx_seq_one_letter_code
_entity_poly.pdbx_strand_id
1 'polypeptide(L)'
;MSSICAPVRRRPALALLPIAAAMALLAAGSPSQASSHREAPSITTTPKVDASDFYLFNSYEAGRSGYVTMIANYLPLQDGYGGPNYFALDPNALYEIHIDNNGDASEDLTFQFRFNNKLNNVALPIGT
;
A
#
# COMPACT_ATOMS: atom_id res chain seq x y z
N MET A 1 -55.62 -51.14 10.18
CA MET A 1 -54.92 -50.16 9.31
C MET A 1 -54.71 -48.90 10.14
N SER A 2 -53.55 -48.74 10.77
CA SER A 2 -53.24 -47.53 11.54
C SER A 2 -51.84 -47.11 11.15
N SER A 3 -51.75 -46.05 10.33
CA SER A 3 -50.49 -45.50 9.84
C SER A 3 -50.07 -44.39 10.81
N ILE A 4 -48.98 -44.62 11.54
CA ILE A 4 -48.38 -43.64 12.46
C ILE A 4 -47.48 -42.72 11.63
N CYS A 5 -47.87 -41.45 11.56
CA CYS A 5 -47.07 -40.37 10.99
C CYS A 5 -45.92 -40.02 11.95
N ALA A 6 -44.67 -40.04 11.49
CA ALA A 6 -43.51 -39.62 12.26
C ALA A 6 -43.34 -38.08 12.21
N PRO A 7 -42.90 -37.42 13.31
CA PRO A 7 -42.73 -35.98 13.32
C PRO A 7 -41.43 -35.56 12.60
N VAL A 8 -41.55 -34.60 11.69
CA VAL A 8 -40.41 -33.93 11.04
C VAL A 8 -39.68 -33.07 12.09
N ARG A 9 -38.44 -33.45 12.41
CA ARG A 9 -37.57 -32.73 13.35
C ARG A 9 -37.09 -31.42 12.71
N ARG A 10 -37.76 -30.30 13.01
CA ARG A 10 -37.29 -28.95 12.62
C ARG A 10 -35.97 -28.67 13.35
N ARG A 11 -34.86 -28.59 12.61
CA ARG A 11 -33.57 -28.09 13.13
C ARG A 11 -33.73 -26.58 13.38
N PRO A 12 -33.67 -26.09 14.63
CA PRO A 12 -33.91 -24.68 14.90
C PRO A 12 -32.65 -23.88 14.59
N ALA A 13 -32.77 -22.87 13.72
CA ALA A 13 -32.12 -21.55 13.69
C ALA A 13 -30.61 -21.35 14.01
N LEU A 14 -29.84 -22.36 14.40
CA LEU A 14 -28.48 -22.18 14.94
C LEU A 14 -27.44 -21.79 13.87
N ALA A 15 -27.74 -22.04 12.59
CA ALA A 15 -26.87 -21.69 11.47
C ALA A 15 -26.85 -20.18 11.12
N LEU A 16 -27.80 -19.39 11.65
CA LEU A 16 -27.93 -17.96 11.36
C LEU A 16 -27.16 -17.05 12.34
N LEU A 17 -26.82 -17.57 13.52
CA LEU A 17 -26.05 -16.86 14.55
C LEU A 17 -24.67 -16.35 14.10
N PRO A 18 -23.82 -17.13 13.40
CA PRO A 18 -22.50 -16.64 12.97
C PRO A 18 -22.61 -15.54 11.91
N ILE A 19 -23.64 -15.59 11.04
CA ILE A 19 -23.87 -14.56 10.00
C ILE A 19 -24.30 -13.24 10.65
N ALA A 20 -25.22 -13.31 11.62
CA ALA A 20 -25.66 -12.13 12.37
C ALA A 20 -24.50 -11.48 13.16
N ALA A 21 -23.63 -12.28 13.78
CA ALA A 21 -22.46 -11.79 14.50
C ALA A 21 -21.44 -11.11 13.56
N ALA A 22 -21.17 -11.70 12.38
CA ALA A 22 -20.28 -11.09 11.39
C ALA A 22 -20.82 -9.76 10.85
N MET A 23 -22.13 -9.68 10.58
CA MET A 23 -22.79 -8.46 10.14
C MET A 23 -22.77 -7.36 11.21
N ALA A 24 -22.94 -7.73 12.49
CA ALA A 24 -22.84 -6.78 13.60
C ALA A 24 -21.41 -6.22 13.76
N LEU A 25 -20.37 -7.03 13.55
CA LEU A 25 -18.97 -6.58 13.55
C LEU A 25 -18.67 -5.63 12.38
N LEU A 26 -19.19 -5.92 11.18
CA LEU A 26 -19.09 -5.03 10.02
C LEU A 26 -19.80 -3.70 10.25
N ALA A 27 -20.97 -3.72 10.90
CA ALA A 27 -21.75 -2.52 11.20
C ALA A 27 -21.20 -1.71 12.39
N ALA A 28 -20.42 -2.32 13.27
CA ALA A 28 -19.77 -1.66 14.41
C ALA A 28 -18.45 -0.95 14.04
N GLY A 29 -17.97 -1.11 12.80
CA GLY A 29 -16.82 -0.36 12.31
C GLY A 29 -17.11 1.14 12.29
N SER A 30 -16.43 1.91 13.14
CA SER A 30 -16.44 3.37 13.03
C SER A 30 -15.74 3.80 11.74
N PRO A 31 -16.16 4.88 11.06
CA PRO A 31 -15.41 5.40 9.92
C PRO A 31 -13.99 5.74 10.38
N SER A 32 -13.00 5.00 9.88
CA SER A 32 -11.60 5.36 10.11
C SER A 32 -11.29 6.56 9.24
N GLN A 33 -10.85 7.67 9.84
CA GLN A 33 -10.24 8.74 9.07
C GLN A 33 -8.90 8.24 8.55
N ALA A 34 -8.77 8.09 7.22
CA ALA A 34 -7.49 7.82 6.60
C ALA A 34 -6.58 9.04 6.85
N SER A 35 -5.41 8.81 7.45
CA SER A 35 -4.43 9.88 7.63
C SER A 35 -3.79 10.21 6.28
N SER A 36 -3.70 11.50 5.95
CA SER A 36 -2.88 11.96 4.84
C SER A 36 -1.41 11.90 5.25
N HIS A 37 -0.57 11.22 4.48
CA HIS A 37 0.85 11.04 4.81
C HIS A 37 1.60 12.39 4.86
N ARG A 38 1.12 13.39 4.11
CA ARG A 38 1.61 14.77 4.11
C ARG A 38 1.28 15.56 5.38
N GLU A 39 0.34 15.08 6.20
CA GLU A 39 -0.09 15.73 7.45
C GLU A 39 0.69 15.24 8.68
N ALA A 40 1.57 14.24 8.52
CA ALA A 40 2.48 13.84 9.59
C ALA A 40 3.42 15.01 9.95
N PRO A 41 3.51 15.44 11.22
CA PRO A 41 4.23 16.67 11.59
C PRO A 41 5.66 16.77 11.06
N SER A 42 6.41 15.66 11.01
CA SER A 42 7.77 15.65 10.46
C SER A 42 7.80 15.86 8.94
N ILE A 43 6.90 15.20 8.21
CA ILE A 43 6.84 15.23 6.74
C ILE A 43 6.37 16.59 6.23
N THR A 44 5.57 17.33 7.01
CA THR A 44 5.17 18.71 6.63
C THR A 44 6.37 19.62 6.33
N THR A 45 7.49 19.44 7.04
CA THR A 45 8.72 20.24 6.85
C THR A 45 9.68 19.66 5.81
N THR A 46 9.51 18.38 5.46
CA THR A 46 10.32 17.67 4.46
C THR A 46 9.42 16.92 3.46
N PRO A 47 8.58 17.63 2.68
CA PRO A 47 7.58 16.98 1.83
C PRO A 47 8.19 16.15 0.69
N LYS A 48 9.47 16.33 0.36
CA LYS A 48 10.19 15.54 -0.65
C LYS A 48 10.53 14.11 -0.23
N VAL A 49 10.37 13.79 1.05
CA VAL A 49 10.51 12.42 1.57
C VAL A 49 9.15 11.81 1.94
N ASP A 50 8.06 12.42 1.48
CA ASP A 50 6.70 11.90 1.64
C ASP A 50 6.54 10.59 0.83
N ALA A 51 6.56 9.45 1.52
CA ALA A 51 6.36 8.11 0.96
C ALA A 51 4.85 7.82 0.81
N SER A 52 4.31 7.92 -0.40
CA SER A 52 2.87 7.80 -0.60
C SER A 52 2.38 6.36 -0.59
N ASP A 53 3.13 5.44 -1.20
CA ASP A 53 2.74 4.05 -1.38
C ASP A 53 3.96 3.14 -1.38
N PHE A 54 3.79 1.93 -0.85
CA PHE A 54 4.77 0.86 -0.92
C PHE A 54 4.10 -0.43 -1.41
N TYR A 55 4.68 -1.05 -2.44
CA TYR A 55 4.19 -2.31 -3.01
C TYR A 55 5.25 -3.39 -2.85
N LEU A 56 4.79 -4.59 -2.48
CA LEU A 56 5.62 -5.77 -2.30
C LEU A 56 4.89 -6.97 -2.90
N PHE A 57 5.51 -7.64 -3.87
CA PHE A 57 4.89 -8.79 -4.54
C PHE A 57 5.95 -9.71 -5.16
N ASN A 58 5.60 -10.98 -5.35
CA ASN A 58 6.45 -11.92 -6.07
C ASN A 58 6.62 -11.47 -7.53
N SER A 59 7.86 -11.41 -8.02
CA SER A 59 8.14 -10.96 -9.37
C SER A 59 7.48 -11.87 -10.42
N TYR A 60 6.77 -11.28 -11.39
CA TYR A 60 6.14 -11.98 -12.51
C TYR A 60 6.87 -11.78 -13.84
N GLU A 61 8.02 -11.09 -13.83
CA GLU A 61 8.89 -10.92 -14.99
C GLU A 61 9.51 -12.27 -15.42
N ALA A 62 9.60 -12.51 -16.74
CA ALA A 62 10.17 -13.74 -17.28
C ALA A 62 11.60 -13.97 -16.77
N GLY A 63 11.87 -15.16 -16.22
CA GLY A 63 13.18 -15.50 -15.64
C GLY A 63 13.41 -15.03 -14.19
N ARG A 64 12.41 -14.43 -13.53
CA ARG A 64 12.53 -13.91 -12.15
C ARG A 64 11.61 -14.57 -11.12
N SER A 65 11.23 -15.83 -11.33
CA SER A 65 10.29 -16.55 -10.46
C SER A 65 10.74 -16.72 -8.99
N GLY A 66 12.02 -16.52 -8.68
CA GLY A 66 12.57 -16.56 -7.31
C GLY A 66 12.76 -15.19 -6.65
N TYR A 67 12.25 -14.11 -7.25
CA TYR A 67 12.47 -12.75 -6.78
C TYR A 67 11.20 -12.15 -6.17
N VAL A 68 11.42 -11.19 -5.27
CA VAL A 68 10.40 -10.28 -4.77
C VAL A 68 10.67 -8.91 -5.38
N THR A 69 9.62 -8.28 -5.91
CA THR A 69 9.65 -6.90 -6.40
C THR A 69 9.14 -5.96 -5.32
N MET A 70 9.89 -4.89 -5.09
CA MET A 70 9.54 -3.80 -4.19
C MET A 70 9.42 -2.51 -5.00
N ILE A 71 8.38 -1.71 -4.73
CA ILE A 71 8.20 -0.38 -5.33
C ILE A 71 7.86 0.59 -4.20
N ALA A 72 8.62 1.67 -4.09
CA ALA A 72 8.38 2.75 -3.14
C ALA A 72 8.09 4.04 -3.92
N ASN A 73 6.90 4.59 -3.73
CA ASN A 73 6.49 5.85 -4.33
C ASN A 73 6.75 7.00 -3.34
N TYR A 74 7.35 8.06 -3.86
CA TYR A 74 7.58 9.31 -3.14
C TYR A 74 7.07 10.47 -3.98
N LEU A 75 6.70 11.59 -3.34
CA LEU A 75 6.20 12.78 -4.03
C LEU A 75 4.98 12.47 -4.93
N PRO A 76 3.80 12.22 -4.33
CA PRO A 76 2.60 11.84 -5.09
C PRO A 76 2.09 12.97 -6.00
N LEU A 77 1.16 12.62 -6.89
CA LEU A 77 0.41 13.55 -7.77
C LEU A 77 1.25 14.31 -8.80
N GLN A 78 2.20 13.63 -9.44
CA GLN A 78 2.93 14.18 -10.60
C GLN A 78 2.25 13.80 -11.91
N ASP A 79 1.17 14.52 -12.26
CA ASP A 79 0.37 14.25 -13.46
C ASP A 79 1.14 14.55 -14.76
N GLY A 80 0.82 13.84 -15.84
CA GLY A 80 1.50 13.90 -17.14
C GLY A 80 1.43 15.28 -17.80
N TYR A 81 0.34 16.03 -17.59
CA TYR A 81 0.21 17.41 -18.09
C TYR A 81 1.17 18.40 -17.38
N GLY A 82 1.70 18.04 -16.21
CA GLY A 82 2.66 18.87 -15.46
C GLY A 82 4.07 18.93 -16.06
N GLY A 83 4.32 18.22 -17.16
CA GLY A 83 5.59 18.27 -17.88
C GLY A 83 5.93 19.68 -18.40
N PRO A 84 7.23 20.00 -18.59
CA PRO A 84 8.41 19.15 -18.41
C PRO A 84 8.94 19.14 -16.96
N ASN A 85 8.30 19.85 -16.03
CA ASN A 85 8.83 20.12 -14.70
C ASN A 85 8.25 19.17 -13.64
N TYR A 86 8.92 18.04 -13.47
CA TYR A 86 8.64 17.10 -12.38
C TYR A 86 9.42 17.49 -11.10
N PHE A 87 8.86 17.19 -9.94
CA PHE A 87 9.54 17.40 -8.67
C PHE A 87 10.63 16.35 -8.49
N ALA A 88 11.84 16.82 -8.20
CA ALA A 88 12.97 15.95 -7.90
C ALA A 88 12.97 15.49 -6.44
N LEU A 89 13.45 14.26 -6.21
CA LEU A 89 13.73 13.72 -4.89
C LEU A 89 14.81 14.54 -4.17
N ASP A 90 14.86 14.45 -2.84
CA ASP A 90 15.75 15.27 -2.04
C ASP A 90 17.19 14.69 -2.06
N PRO A 91 18.20 15.42 -2.54
CA PRO A 91 19.58 14.92 -2.53
C PRO A 91 20.19 14.83 -1.13
N ASN A 92 19.61 15.50 -0.13
CA ASN A 92 20.07 15.45 1.25
C ASN A 92 19.47 14.27 2.01
N ALA A 93 18.38 13.68 1.52
CA ALA A 93 17.73 12.54 2.14
C ALA A 93 18.51 11.23 1.93
N LEU A 94 18.38 10.34 2.90
CA LEU A 94 18.72 8.93 2.79
C LEU A 94 17.39 8.16 2.75
N TYR A 95 17.15 7.45 1.65
CA TYR A 95 15.96 6.63 1.48
C TYR A 95 16.31 5.18 1.79
N GLU A 96 15.54 4.53 2.65
CA GLU A 96 15.82 3.16 3.08
C GLU A 96 14.58 2.27 3.02
N ILE A 97 14.77 1.01 2.63
CA ILE A 97 13.80 -0.07 2.76
C ILE A 97 14.41 -1.11 3.68
N HIS A 98 13.78 -1.30 4.84
CA HIS A 98 14.21 -2.26 5.86
C HIS A 98 13.39 -3.53 5.72
N ILE A 99 14.04 -4.68 5.70
CA ILE A 99 13.41 -6.00 5.55
C ILE A 99 13.78 -6.85 6.75
N ASP A 100 12.77 -7.18 7.55
CA ASP A 100 12.79 -8.29 8.50
C ASP A 100 12.21 -9.52 7.79
N ASN A 101 13.03 -10.56 7.60
CA ASN A 101 12.63 -11.81 6.96
C ASN A 101 12.55 -12.98 7.95
N ASN A 102 12.77 -12.73 9.23
CA ASN A 102 12.80 -13.75 10.28
C ASN A 102 11.71 -13.54 11.37
N GLY A 103 11.12 -12.35 11.44
CA GLY A 103 10.01 -11.97 12.31
C GLY A 103 10.41 -11.45 13.70
N ASP A 104 11.66 -11.07 13.92
CA ASP A 104 12.17 -10.56 15.20
C ASP A 104 12.04 -9.04 15.39
N ALA A 105 11.46 -8.34 14.40
CA ALA A 105 11.34 -6.89 14.33
C ALA A 105 12.67 -6.12 14.29
N SER A 106 13.74 -6.79 13.86
CA SER A 106 15.03 -6.21 13.48
C SER A 106 15.25 -6.39 11.99
N GLU A 107 15.87 -5.42 11.32
CA GLU A 107 16.16 -5.56 9.90
C GLU A 107 17.29 -6.58 9.64
N ASP A 108 17.04 -7.53 8.74
CA ASP A 108 18.04 -8.45 8.21
C ASP A 108 18.72 -7.87 6.95
N LEU A 109 17.97 -7.09 6.17
CA LEU A 109 18.45 -6.44 4.95
C LEU A 109 17.98 -4.99 4.88
N THR A 110 18.88 -4.10 4.47
CA THR A 110 18.57 -2.68 4.24
C THR A 110 18.98 -2.28 2.83
N PHE A 111 18.02 -1.84 2.03
CA PHE A 111 18.31 -1.20 0.74
C PHE A 111 18.36 0.31 0.94
N GLN A 112 19.52 0.92 0.66
CA GLN A 112 19.73 2.36 0.86
C GLN A 112 20.00 3.08 -0.46
N PHE A 113 19.39 4.25 -0.62
CA PHE A 113 19.47 5.05 -1.83
C PHE A 113 19.69 6.52 -1.51
N ARG A 114 20.55 7.18 -2.29
CA ARG A 114 20.71 8.63 -2.33
C ARG A 114 20.61 9.10 -3.78
N PHE A 115 19.91 10.20 -3.99
CA PHE A 115 19.69 10.74 -5.33
C PHE A 115 20.64 11.90 -5.61
N ASN A 116 21.21 11.91 -6.82
CA ASN A 116 21.93 13.06 -7.35
C ASN A 116 21.15 13.59 -8.55
N ASN A 117 20.55 14.76 -8.38
CA ASN A 117 19.71 15.37 -9.40
C ASN A 117 20.57 16.07 -10.45
N LYS A 118 20.45 15.63 -11.71
CA LYS A 118 21.13 16.26 -12.86
C LYS A 118 20.11 16.93 -13.77
N LEU A 119 20.17 18.25 -13.85
CA LEU A 119 19.43 19.01 -14.86
C LEU A 119 20.24 19.03 -16.15
N ASN A 120 19.77 18.32 -17.17
CA ASN A 120 20.35 18.42 -18.51
C ASN A 120 19.71 19.65 -19.17
N ASN A 121 20.52 20.61 -19.63
CA ASN A 121 20.05 21.80 -20.33
C ASN A 121 19.56 21.46 -21.74
N VAL A 122 18.45 20.73 -21.84
CA VAL A 122 17.84 20.31 -23.09
C VAL A 122 17.01 21.48 -23.63
N ALA A 123 17.48 22.10 -24.71
CA ALA A 123 16.69 23.08 -25.43
C ALA A 123 15.54 22.36 -26.15
N LEU A 124 14.30 22.67 -25.78
CA LEU A 124 13.12 22.20 -26.50
C LEU A 124 12.85 23.17 -27.67
N PRO A 125 12.64 22.69 -28.91
CA PRO A 125 12.24 23.53 -30.04
C PRO A 125 10.78 23.95 -29.86
N ILE A 126 10.55 24.98 -29.04
CA ILE A 126 9.22 25.56 -28.83
C ILE A 126 9.02 26.76 -29.75
N GLY A 127 8.27 26.55 -30.83
CA GLY A 127 7.86 27.60 -31.77
C GLY A 127 8.94 28.02 -32.78
N THR A 128 8.84 27.47 -33.98
CA THR A 128 9.34 28.12 -35.22
C THR A 128 8.24 28.96 -35.83
#